data_AF-A0A2H0M6S7-F1
#
_entry.id   AF-A0A2H0M6S7-F1
#
_cell.length_a   1.000
_cell.length_b   1.000
_cell.length_c   1.000
_cell.angle_alpha   90.00
_cell.angle_beta   90.00
_cell.angle_gamma   90.00
#
_symmetry.space_group_name_H-M   'P 1'
#
loop_
_entity.id
_entity.type
_entity.pdbx_description
1 polymer ?
#
loop_
_entity_poly.entity_id
_entity_poly.type
_entity_poly.pdbx_seq_one_letter_code
_entity_poly.pdbx_strand_id
1 'polypeptide(L)'
;MEGDKKENKFKNIAGIVVAAVIIFGAGFYVWSDLRGDLSESEVVDSGENDRQVDLGDGIGFEYSGDGDITVERVDDIGVEKPDLNRKITYLDYFSEDVIATLDAQIKETKNNLAENPTSFEDWVNMGLHYKFVNDYEGSRQVWEYLGALYPDTFLPFGNLGNLYGYYLNQPEKAIENYERAIENSKSMSQWYFELASFYSQSLKNDAKALDVAKLGLSRNPENEKLKELVEHYEGKGM
;
A
#
# COMPACT_ATOMS: atom_id res chain seq x y z
N MET A 1 29.31 16.68 34.35
CA MET A 1 28.35 17.28 33.40
C MET A 1 28.08 16.29 32.27
N GLU A 2 27.55 15.11 32.60
CA GLU A 2 27.39 14.00 31.63
C GLU A 2 25.98 13.37 31.66
N GLY A 3 25.08 13.91 32.51
CA GLY A 3 23.67 13.48 32.60
C GLY A 3 22.75 14.10 31.55
N ASP A 4 23.00 15.36 31.12
CA ASP A 4 22.06 16.11 30.27
C ASP A 4 22.09 15.74 28.78
N LYS A 5 23.15 15.09 28.28
CA LYS A 5 23.24 14.74 26.85
C LYS A 5 22.45 13.49 26.44
N LYS A 6 22.14 12.59 27.38
CA LYS A 6 21.32 11.40 27.09
C LYS A 6 19.84 11.72 27.04
N GLU A 7 19.36 12.59 27.91
CA GLU A 7 17.93 12.93 28.01
C GLU A 7 17.39 13.64 26.76
N ASN A 8 18.22 14.47 26.11
CA ASN A 8 17.85 15.16 24.86
C ASN A 8 17.80 14.24 23.63
N LYS A 9 18.53 13.11 23.61
CA LYS A 9 18.44 12.15 22.50
C LYS A 9 17.12 11.36 22.52
N PHE A 10 16.63 10.99 23.70
CA PHE A 10 15.36 10.26 23.84
C PHE A 10 14.14 11.14 23.55
N LYS A 11 14.16 12.42 23.95
CA LYS A 11 13.10 13.38 23.60
C LYS A 11 12.99 13.62 22.09
N ASN A 12 14.12 13.64 21.38
CA ASN A 12 14.14 13.76 19.92
C ASN A 12 13.65 12.49 19.21
N ILE A 13 13.97 11.30 19.72
CA ILE A 13 13.46 10.03 19.17
C ILE A 13 11.95 9.89 19.43
N ALA A 14 11.49 10.21 20.64
CA ALA A 14 10.06 10.18 20.98
C ALA A 14 9.27 11.19 20.12
N GLY A 15 9.80 12.40 19.89
CA GLY A 15 9.19 13.37 18.98
C GLY A 15 9.15 12.92 17.52
N ILE A 16 10.17 12.19 17.04
CA ILE A 16 10.21 11.60 15.69
C ILE A 16 9.22 10.44 15.55
N VAL A 17 9.05 9.61 16.60
CA VAL A 17 8.07 8.51 16.61
C VAL A 17 6.64 9.05 16.63
N VAL A 18 6.35 10.07 17.45
CA VAL A 18 5.02 10.74 17.46
C VAL A 18 4.75 11.43 16.13
N ALA A 19 5.75 12.08 15.52
CA ALA A 19 5.62 12.66 14.19
C ALA A 19 5.43 11.58 13.10
N ALA A 20 6.09 10.42 13.16
CA ALA A 20 5.87 9.32 12.22
C ALA A 20 4.48 8.67 12.39
N VAL A 21 3.91 8.70 13.60
CA VAL A 21 2.54 8.25 13.90
C VAL A 21 1.49 9.23 13.36
N ILE A 22 1.81 10.52 13.26
CA ILE A 22 0.95 11.55 12.61
C ILE A 22 1.20 11.58 11.09
N ILE A 23 2.43 11.29 10.66
CA ILE A 23 2.91 11.27 9.28
C ILE A 23 3.00 9.82 8.79
N PHE A 24 1.95 9.01 8.91
CA PHE A 24 1.82 7.76 8.11
C PHE A 24 1.67 8.04 6.59
N GLY A 25 2.25 9.15 6.16
CA GLY A 25 2.36 9.65 4.81
C GLY A 25 3.46 9.02 3.98
N ALA A 26 3.74 7.73 4.16
CA ALA A 26 4.14 6.92 3.02
C ALA A 26 2.90 6.54 2.18
N GLY A 27 1.72 6.49 2.79
CA GLY A 27 0.43 6.43 2.09
C GLY A 27 -0.05 7.80 1.57
N PHE A 28 0.36 8.92 2.18
CA PHE A 28 -0.07 10.27 1.80
C PHE A 28 0.48 10.72 0.44
N TYR A 29 1.71 10.31 0.09
CA TYR A 29 2.27 10.62 -1.24
C TYR A 29 1.59 9.83 -2.36
N VAL A 30 1.07 8.64 -2.05
CA VAL A 30 0.27 7.83 -2.99
C VAL A 30 -1.18 8.33 -3.03
N TRP A 31 -1.73 8.80 -1.90
CA TRP A 31 -3.11 9.29 -1.77
C TRP A 31 -3.35 10.64 -2.45
N SER A 32 -2.35 11.53 -2.51
CA SER A 32 -2.48 12.79 -3.25
C SER A 32 -2.55 12.58 -4.77
N ASP A 33 -1.90 11.53 -5.29
CA ASP A 33 -1.92 11.16 -6.72
C ASP A 33 -3.18 10.33 -7.07
N LEU A 34 -3.62 9.45 -6.17
CA LEU A 34 -4.86 8.67 -6.31
C LEU A 34 -6.12 9.54 -6.45
N ARG A 35 -6.18 10.71 -5.78
CA ARG A 35 -7.31 11.65 -5.97
C ARG A 35 -7.33 12.29 -7.36
N GLY A 36 -6.18 12.43 -8.01
CA GLY A 36 -6.10 12.98 -9.36
C GLY A 36 -6.71 12.04 -10.38
N ASP A 37 -6.26 10.78 -10.39
CA ASP A 37 -6.67 9.76 -11.37
C ASP A 37 -8.08 9.20 -11.13
N LEU A 38 -8.61 9.27 -9.90
CA LEU A 38 -10.00 8.85 -9.62
C LEU A 38 -11.05 9.93 -9.96
N SER A 39 -10.62 11.15 -10.34
CA SER A 39 -11.52 12.28 -10.53
C SER A 39 -11.98 12.50 -11.98
N GLU A 40 -11.42 11.80 -12.96
CA GLU A 40 -11.90 11.80 -14.35
C GLU A 40 -12.85 10.64 -14.62
N SER A 41 -13.99 10.62 -13.93
CA SER A 41 -15.20 10.01 -14.48
C SER A 41 -16.22 11.13 -14.69
N GLU A 42 -16.40 11.56 -15.95
CA GLU A 42 -17.51 12.43 -16.33
C GLU A 42 -18.82 11.79 -15.87
N VAL A 43 -19.54 12.45 -14.97
CA VAL A 43 -20.93 12.11 -14.65
C VAL A 43 -21.75 12.48 -15.88
N VAL A 44 -21.97 11.50 -16.76
CA VAL A 44 -22.97 11.61 -17.81
C VAL A 44 -24.34 11.44 -17.15
N ASP A 45 -25.10 12.54 -17.10
CA ASP A 45 -26.50 12.55 -16.69
C ASP A 45 -27.30 11.63 -17.63
N SER A 46 -27.60 10.42 -17.17
CA SER A 46 -28.44 9.45 -17.88
C SER A 46 -29.76 9.32 -17.14
N GLY A 47 -30.82 9.86 -17.74
CA GLY A 47 -32.11 10.07 -17.08
C GLY A 47 -32.89 8.81 -16.68
N GLU A 48 -33.80 9.04 -15.73
CA GLU A 48 -35.06 8.36 -15.34
C GLU A 48 -35.18 6.82 -15.24
N ASN A 49 -34.15 6.02 -15.54
CA ASN A 49 -34.23 4.55 -15.48
C ASN A 49 -33.13 3.89 -14.63
N ASP A 50 -32.91 4.39 -13.41
CA ASP A 50 -32.01 3.73 -12.46
C ASP A 50 -32.65 2.45 -11.91
N ARG A 51 -32.00 1.31 -12.15
CA ARG A 51 -32.39 0.01 -11.58
C ARG A 51 -31.37 -0.38 -10.51
N GLN A 52 -31.87 -0.78 -9.34
CA GLN A 52 -31.06 -1.22 -8.22
C GLN A 52 -30.92 -2.76 -8.24
N VAL A 53 -29.68 -3.24 -8.13
CA VAL A 53 -29.37 -4.66 -7.93
C VAL A 53 -28.91 -4.85 -6.48
N ASP A 54 -29.62 -5.68 -5.70
CA ASP A 54 -29.24 -6.08 -4.35
C ASP A 54 -28.62 -7.47 -4.36
N LEU A 55 -27.40 -7.58 -3.84
CA LEU A 55 -26.58 -8.79 -3.78
C LEU A 55 -26.53 -9.41 -2.36
N GLY A 56 -27.17 -8.79 -1.36
CA GLY A 56 -27.11 -9.19 0.04
C GLY A 56 -25.89 -8.62 0.79
N ASP A 57 -25.86 -8.77 2.12
CA ASP A 57 -24.79 -8.25 3.00
C ASP A 57 -24.50 -6.74 2.86
N GLY A 58 -25.50 -5.96 2.43
CA GLY A 58 -25.37 -4.52 2.17
C GLY A 58 -24.69 -4.19 0.84
N ILE A 59 -24.48 -5.19 -0.03
CA ILE A 59 -23.84 -5.04 -1.33
C ILE A 59 -24.92 -4.85 -2.39
N GLY A 60 -24.84 -3.76 -3.14
CA GLY A 60 -25.69 -3.51 -4.30
C GLY A 60 -25.10 -2.44 -5.19
N PHE A 61 -25.57 -2.36 -6.43
CA PHE A 61 -25.17 -1.31 -7.36
C PHE A 61 -26.36 -0.83 -8.19
N GLU A 62 -26.29 0.42 -8.61
CA GLU A 62 -27.23 1.01 -9.55
C GLU A 62 -26.65 0.92 -10.95
N TYR A 63 -27.51 0.66 -11.93
CA TYR A 63 -27.13 0.71 -13.33
C TYR A 63 -28.22 1.38 -14.16
N SER A 64 -27.79 2.07 -15.20
CA SER A 64 -28.67 2.64 -16.20
C SER A 64 -28.53 1.87 -17.52
N GLY A 65 -29.67 1.55 -18.13
CA GLY A 65 -29.73 0.86 -19.43
C GLY A 65 -30.73 -0.30 -19.46
N ASP A 66 -31.18 -0.65 -20.67
CA ASP A 66 -32.14 -1.73 -20.92
C ASP A 66 -31.48 -3.10 -21.13
N GLY A 67 -30.16 -3.21 -20.88
CA GLY A 67 -29.44 -4.47 -20.95
C GLY A 67 -29.80 -5.41 -19.80
N ASP A 68 -29.88 -6.71 -20.09
CA ASP A 68 -29.95 -7.75 -19.07
C ASP A 68 -28.58 -7.87 -18.38
N ILE A 69 -28.56 -7.70 -17.05
CA ILE A 69 -27.35 -7.94 -16.24
C ILE A 69 -27.40 -9.37 -15.70
N THR A 70 -26.33 -10.13 -15.96
CA THR A 70 -26.05 -11.39 -15.29
C THR A 70 -25.01 -11.15 -14.21
N VAL A 71 -25.40 -11.29 -12.94
CA VAL A 71 -24.46 -11.30 -11.82
C VAL A 71 -24.01 -12.74 -11.60
N GLU A 72 -22.73 -13.01 -11.87
CA GLU A 72 -22.11 -14.28 -11.51
C GLU A 72 -21.38 -14.13 -10.18
N ARG A 73 -21.71 -15.01 -9.22
CA ARG A 73 -20.98 -15.10 -7.97
C ARG A 73 -19.62 -15.74 -8.28
N VAL A 74 -18.54 -15.02 -8.02
CA VAL A 74 -17.21 -15.63 -7.95
C VAL A 74 -17.17 -16.40 -6.62
N ASP A 75 -17.35 -17.72 -6.70
CA ASP A 75 -17.60 -18.57 -5.53
C ASP A 75 -16.42 -18.64 -4.54
N ASP A 76 -15.21 -18.29 -4.98
CA ASP A 76 -14.02 -18.23 -4.12
C ASP A 76 -12.94 -17.35 -4.77
N ILE A 77 -12.54 -16.28 -4.10
CA ILE A 77 -11.39 -15.44 -4.53
C ILE A 77 -10.04 -16.08 -4.16
N GLY A 78 -10.05 -17.28 -3.57
CA GLY A 78 -8.87 -18.07 -3.21
C GLY A 78 -8.06 -17.49 -2.04
N VAL A 79 -8.59 -16.46 -1.37
CA VAL A 79 -7.95 -15.76 -0.28
C VAL A 79 -8.94 -15.56 0.86
N GLU A 80 -8.55 -16.01 2.05
CA GLU A 80 -9.36 -15.84 3.26
C GLU A 80 -9.40 -14.37 3.69
N LYS A 81 -10.59 -13.90 4.09
CA LYS A 81 -10.76 -12.58 4.69
C LYS A 81 -9.92 -12.48 5.98
N PRO A 82 -9.09 -11.44 6.17
CA PRO A 82 -8.24 -11.33 7.36
C PRO A 82 -9.04 -11.27 8.67
N ASP A 83 -8.55 -11.95 9.71
CA ASP A 83 -9.17 -11.95 11.04
C ASP A 83 -8.92 -10.64 11.79
N LEU A 84 -9.96 -9.83 11.93
CA LEU A 84 -9.90 -8.56 12.67
C LEU A 84 -9.73 -8.74 14.19
N ASN A 85 -9.93 -9.95 14.74
CA ASN A 85 -9.71 -10.24 16.16
C ASN A 85 -8.27 -10.70 16.48
N ARG A 86 -7.39 -10.68 15.49
CA ARG A 86 -5.97 -10.96 15.64
C ARG A 86 -5.35 -10.20 16.82
N LYS A 87 -4.63 -10.94 17.66
CA LYS A 87 -3.93 -10.38 18.84
C LYS A 87 -2.71 -9.58 18.40
N ILE A 88 -2.69 -8.31 18.76
CA ILE A 88 -1.58 -7.38 18.47
C ILE A 88 -0.63 -7.35 19.67
N THR A 89 0.67 -7.34 19.39
CA THR A 89 1.73 -7.26 20.41
C THR A 89 2.63 -6.10 20.07
N TYR A 90 2.84 -5.20 21.05
CA TYR A 90 3.73 -4.06 20.91
C TYR A 90 5.11 -4.42 21.43
N LEU A 91 6.15 -3.94 20.73
CA LEU A 91 7.53 -4.05 21.17
C LEU A 91 7.87 -2.97 22.21
N ASP A 92 8.82 -3.26 23.10
CA ASP A 92 9.16 -2.43 24.26
C ASP A 92 9.66 -1.00 23.93
N TYR A 93 9.97 -0.72 22.66
CA TYR A 93 10.35 0.63 22.24
C TYR A 93 9.16 1.57 22.00
N PHE A 94 7.93 1.04 21.98
CA PHE A 94 6.74 1.88 21.93
C PHE A 94 6.44 2.44 23.33
N SER A 95 6.23 3.76 23.43
CA SER A 95 5.77 4.38 24.68
C SER A 95 4.28 4.09 24.90
N GLU A 96 3.84 4.19 26.16
CA GLU A 96 2.43 3.99 26.52
C GLU A 96 1.47 4.90 25.73
N ASP A 97 1.83 6.17 25.54
CA ASP A 97 1.03 7.12 24.75
C ASP A 97 0.90 6.70 23.27
N VAL A 98 1.98 6.14 22.69
CA VAL A 98 1.96 5.65 21.31
C VAL A 98 1.11 4.39 21.22
N ILE A 99 1.22 3.47 22.18
CA ILE A 99 0.38 2.27 22.26
C ILE A 99 -1.10 2.66 22.36
N ALA A 100 -1.45 3.59 23.24
CA ALA A 100 -2.82 4.07 23.39
C ALA A 100 -3.38 4.69 22.09
N THR A 101 -2.53 5.43 21.36
CA THR A 101 -2.89 6.01 20.06
C THR A 101 -3.14 4.93 19.01
N LEU A 102 -2.25 3.93 18.91
CA LEU A 102 -2.40 2.82 17.97
C LEU A 102 -3.63 1.97 18.29
N ASP A 103 -3.86 1.67 19.57
CA ASP A 103 -5.05 0.93 20.01
C ASP A 103 -6.34 1.67 19.61
N ALA A 104 -6.37 3.00 19.76
CA ALA A 104 -7.51 3.81 19.35
C ALA A 104 -7.74 3.76 17.83
N GLN A 105 -6.69 3.96 17.02
CA GLN A 105 -6.76 3.91 15.54
C GLN A 105 -7.18 2.54 15.02
N ILE A 106 -6.60 1.48 15.58
CA ILE A 106 -6.93 0.10 15.21
C ILE A 106 -8.37 -0.23 15.59
N LYS A 107 -8.83 0.22 16.77
CA LYS A 107 -10.22 0.03 17.20
C LYS A 107 -11.20 0.76 16.29
N GLU A 108 -10.89 2.00 15.91
CA GLU A 108 -11.69 2.78 14.97
C GLU A 108 -11.78 2.08 13.61
N THR A 109 -10.64 1.67 13.04
CA THR A 109 -10.59 0.93 11.77
C THR A 109 -11.39 -0.37 11.83
N LYS A 110 -11.35 -1.11 12.96
CA LYS A 110 -12.18 -2.31 13.16
C LYS A 110 -13.67 -2.00 13.18
N ASN A 111 -14.08 -0.90 13.81
CA ASN A 111 -15.47 -0.47 13.83
C ASN A 111 -15.93 -0.09 12.42
N ASN A 112 -15.12 0.68 11.68
CA ASN A 112 -15.42 1.04 10.30
C ASN A 112 -15.58 -0.20 9.42
N LEU A 113 -14.70 -1.20 9.56
CA LEU A 113 -14.81 -2.47 8.83
C LEU A 113 -15.97 -3.35 9.29
N ALA A 114 -16.51 -3.13 10.48
CA ALA A 114 -17.73 -3.79 10.93
C ALA A 114 -18.98 -3.14 10.30
N GLU A 115 -18.96 -1.83 10.09
CA GLU A 115 -20.03 -1.07 9.43
C GLU A 115 -19.98 -1.21 7.90
N ASN A 116 -18.78 -1.18 7.32
CA ASN A 116 -18.51 -1.33 5.89
C ASN A 116 -17.38 -2.35 5.64
N PRO A 117 -17.72 -3.65 5.57
CA PRO A 117 -16.72 -4.72 5.42
C PRO A 117 -15.93 -4.72 4.11
N THR A 118 -16.36 -3.93 3.13
CA THR A 118 -15.75 -3.80 1.80
C THR A 118 -14.98 -2.49 1.62
N SER A 119 -14.85 -1.68 2.68
CA SER A 119 -14.11 -0.40 2.62
C SER A 119 -12.64 -0.64 2.26
N PHE A 120 -12.25 -0.28 1.02
CA PHE A 120 -10.87 -0.37 0.56
C PHE A 120 -9.93 0.44 1.45
N GLU A 121 -10.33 1.66 1.81
CA GLU A 121 -9.52 2.57 2.64
C GLU A 121 -9.27 2.01 4.03
N ASP A 122 -10.29 1.47 4.70
CA ASP A 122 -10.12 0.89 6.03
C ASP A 122 -9.31 -0.41 6.00
N TRP A 123 -9.43 -1.20 4.93
CA TRP A 123 -8.53 -2.34 4.72
C TRP A 123 -7.09 -1.90 4.51
N VAL A 124 -6.84 -0.83 3.73
CA VAL A 124 -5.51 -0.25 3.59
C VAL A 124 -4.96 0.20 4.95
N ASN A 125 -5.76 0.91 5.74
CA ASN A 125 -5.37 1.35 7.08
C ASN A 125 -5.03 0.15 7.97
N MET A 126 -5.83 -0.91 7.95
CA MET A 126 -5.55 -2.13 8.72
C MET A 126 -4.21 -2.77 8.31
N GLY A 127 -3.92 -2.87 7.02
CA GLY A 127 -2.65 -3.42 6.51
C GLY A 127 -1.44 -2.59 6.94
N LEU A 128 -1.58 -1.26 6.96
CA LEU A 128 -0.56 -0.33 7.45
C LEU A 128 -0.37 -0.42 8.97
N HIS A 129 -1.46 -0.50 9.73
CA HIS A 129 -1.40 -0.68 11.18
C HIS A 129 -0.65 -1.96 11.55
N TYR A 130 -1.01 -3.09 10.92
CA TYR A 130 -0.30 -4.35 11.14
C TYR A 130 1.18 -4.25 10.78
N LYS A 131 1.53 -3.64 9.65
CA LYS A 131 2.95 -3.44 9.29
C LYS A 131 3.69 -2.62 10.34
N PHE A 132 3.06 -1.55 10.84
CA PHE A 132 3.71 -0.64 11.79
C PHE A 132 4.03 -1.27 13.14
N VAL A 133 3.12 -2.12 13.63
CA VAL A 133 3.34 -2.89 14.86
C VAL A 133 4.19 -4.14 14.63
N ASN A 134 4.83 -4.26 13.46
CA ASN A 134 5.63 -5.39 12.99
C ASN A 134 4.87 -6.72 12.89
N ASP A 135 3.55 -6.66 12.79
CA ASP A 135 2.70 -7.78 12.46
C ASP A 135 2.67 -8.00 10.94
N TYR A 136 3.82 -8.41 10.41
CA TYR A 136 4.02 -8.56 8.97
C TYR A 136 3.12 -9.64 8.37
N GLU A 137 2.76 -10.67 9.15
CA GLU A 137 1.83 -11.69 8.70
C GLU A 137 0.41 -11.12 8.56
N GLY A 138 -0.07 -10.35 9.54
CA GLY A 138 -1.38 -9.68 9.44
C GLY A 138 -1.41 -8.67 8.28
N SER A 139 -0.32 -7.92 8.08
CA SER A 139 -0.18 -7.00 6.94
C SER A 139 -0.23 -7.75 5.60
N ARG A 140 0.47 -8.89 5.50
CA ARG A 140 0.47 -9.72 4.28
C ARG A 140 -0.92 -10.21 3.94
N GLN A 141 -1.65 -10.76 4.92
CA GLN A 141 -3.01 -11.25 4.72
C GLN A 141 -3.94 -10.16 4.17
N VAL A 142 -3.82 -8.93 4.71
CA VAL A 142 -4.59 -7.78 4.21
C VAL A 142 -4.24 -7.43 2.77
N TRP A 143 -2.95 -7.36 2.42
CA TRP A 143 -2.56 -7.03 1.06
C TRP A 143 -2.88 -8.13 0.05
N GLU A 144 -2.80 -9.41 0.44
CA GLU A 144 -3.24 -10.54 -0.38
C GLU A 144 -4.75 -10.47 -0.62
N TYR A 145 -5.53 -10.17 0.42
CA TYR A 145 -6.97 -9.98 0.30
C TYR A 145 -7.33 -8.81 -0.63
N LEU A 146 -6.70 -7.64 -0.44
CA LEU A 146 -6.91 -6.50 -1.33
C LEU A 146 -6.44 -6.76 -2.76
N GLY A 147 -5.34 -7.49 -2.96
CA GLY A 147 -4.86 -7.86 -4.29
C GLY A 147 -5.77 -8.87 -5.01
N ALA A 148 -6.51 -9.70 -4.26
CA ALA A 148 -7.52 -10.59 -4.83
C ALA A 148 -8.80 -9.84 -5.22
N LEU A 149 -9.22 -8.86 -4.40
CA LEU A 149 -10.40 -8.04 -4.68
C LEU A 149 -10.16 -6.98 -5.78
N TYR A 150 -8.94 -6.42 -5.83
CA TYR A 150 -8.57 -5.32 -6.71
C TYR A 150 -7.31 -5.67 -7.52
N PRO A 151 -7.38 -6.69 -8.40
CA PRO A 151 -6.20 -7.24 -9.09
C PRO A 151 -5.49 -6.27 -10.03
N ASP A 152 -6.19 -5.23 -10.47
CA ASP A 152 -5.70 -4.19 -11.40
C ASP A 152 -5.19 -2.94 -10.65
N THR A 153 -5.27 -2.91 -9.32
CA THR A 153 -4.75 -1.81 -8.51
C THR A 153 -3.30 -2.06 -8.15
N PHE A 154 -2.42 -1.07 -8.30
CA PHE A 154 -0.99 -1.22 -7.99
C PHE A 154 -0.70 -1.31 -6.47
N LEU A 155 -1.54 -0.68 -5.64
CA LEU A 155 -1.25 -0.42 -4.22
C LEU A 155 -1.01 -1.70 -3.39
N PRO A 156 -1.84 -2.76 -3.47
CA PRO A 156 -1.60 -3.98 -2.69
C PRO A 156 -0.30 -4.67 -3.11
N PHE A 157 0.00 -4.72 -4.41
CA PHE A 157 1.22 -5.35 -4.93
C PHE A 157 2.48 -4.55 -4.57
N GLY A 158 2.44 -3.22 -4.63
CA GLY A 158 3.55 -2.39 -4.19
C GLY A 158 3.89 -2.59 -2.70
N ASN A 159 2.86 -2.71 -1.86
CA ASN A 159 3.03 -3.00 -0.44
C ASN A 159 3.50 -4.44 -0.19
N LEU A 160 3.00 -5.43 -0.93
CA LEU A 160 3.50 -6.82 -0.87
C LEU A 160 4.96 -6.91 -1.31
N GLY A 161 5.35 -6.20 -2.36
CA GLY A 161 6.75 -6.13 -2.81
C GLY A 161 7.68 -5.68 -1.70
N ASN A 162 7.32 -4.57 -1.05
CA ASN A 162 8.06 -4.05 0.10
C ASN A 162 8.07 -5.02 1.29
N LEU A 163 6.91 -5.59 1.62
CA LEU A 163 6.75 -6.50 2.77
C LEU A 163 7.56 -7.78 2.58
N TYR A 164 7.43 -8.43 1.41
CA TYR A 164 8.15 -9.64 1.08
C TYR A 164 9.67 -9.41 1.05
N GLY A 165 10.10 -8.30 0.47
CA GLY A 165 11.52 -8.02 0.26
C GLY A 165 12.25 -7.65 1.55
N TYR A 166 11.71 -6.73 2.33
CA TYR A 166 12.44 -6.11 3.45
C TYR A 166 12.11 -6.69 4.82
N TYR A 167 10.99 -7.40 4.97
CA TYR A 167 10.52 -7.86 6.28
C TYR A 167 10.34 -9.38 6.35
N LEU A 168 9.90 -10.01 5.26
CA LEU A 168 9.68 -11.47 5.21
C LEU A 168 10.83 -12.23 4.52
N ASN A 169 11.84 -11.54 4.02
CA ASN A 169 13.02 -12.13 3.37
C ASN A 169 12.68 -13.12 2.24
N GLN A 170 11.71 -12.76 1.39
CA GLN A 170 11.24 -13.52 0.23
C GLN A 170 11.46 -12.71 -1.06
N PRO A 171 12.70 -12.67 -1.57
CA PRO A 171 13.07 -11.74 -2.64
C PRO A 171 12.39 -12.02 -3.98
N GLU A 172 12.11 -13.28 -4.31
CA GLU A 172 11.43 -13.63 -5.56
C GLU A 172 10.00 -13.08 -5.58
N LYS A 173 9.28 -13.24 -4.46
CA LYS A 173 7.92 -12.67 -4.31
C LYS A 173 7.94 -11.15 -4.28
N ALA A 174 8.98 -10.55 -3.72
CA ALA A 174 9.13 -9.11 -3.73
C ALA A 174 9.20 -8.56 -5.16
N ILE A 175 10.04 -9.18 -5.99
CA ILE A 175 10.19 -8.82 -7.41
C ILE A 175 8.86 -9.00 -8.15
N GLU A 176 8.21 -10.16 -8.02
CA GLU A 176 6.93 -10.45 -8.68
C GLU A 176 5.86 -9.38 -8.37
N ASN A 177 5.75 -9.00 -7.08
CA ASN A 177 4.77 -8.02 -6.64
C ASN A 177 5.12 -6.59 -7.09
N TYR A 178 6.40 -6.22 -7.08
CA TYR A 178 6.81 -4.93 -7.65
C TYR A 178 6.58 -4.85 -9.16
N GLU A 179 6.86 -5.92 -9.90
CA GLU A 179 6.59 -6.01 -11.35
C GLU A 179 5.09 -5.89 -11.62
N ARG A 180 4.24 -6.53 -10.81
CA ARG A 180 2.78 -6.39 -10.92
C ARG A 180 2.31 -4.97 -10.60
N ALA A 181 2.89 -4.30 -9.60
CA ALA A 181 2.59 -2.89 -9.32
C ALA A 181 2.96 -1.97 -10.49
N ILE A 182 4.11 -2.22 -11.14
CA ILE A 182 4.55 -1.51 -12.35
C ILE A 182 3.58 -1.74 -13.51
N GLU A 183 3.14 -2.97 -13.73
CA GLU A 183 2.22 -3.29 -14.83
C GLU A 183 0.86 -2.59 -14.62
N ASN A 184 0.37 -2.57 -13.38
CA ASN A 184 -0.89 -1.91 -13.00
C ASN A 184 -0.79 -0.37 -13.03
N SER A 185 0.42 0.21 -12.98
CA SER A 185 0.61 1.65 -13.13
C SER A 185 1.98 2.01 -13.74
N LYS A 186 2.05 1.97 -15.07
CA LYS A 186 3.30 2.16 -15.83
C LYS A 186 3.85 3.58 -15.74
N SER A 187 2.98 4.58 -15.51
CA SER A 187 3.34 5.99 -15.31
C SER A 187 3.83 6.30 -13.89
N MET A 188 3.54 5.43 -12.92
CA MET A 188 3.92 5.67 -11.53
C MET A 188 5.40 5.33 -11.32
N SER A 189 6.24 6.36 -11.47
CA SER A 189 7.70 6.25 -11.35
C SER A 189 8.17 5.59 -10.04
N GLN A 190 7.41 5.74 -8.94
CA GLN A 190 7.72 5.18 -7.62
C GLN A 190 8.03 3.68 -7.66
N TRP A 191 7.28 2.88 -8.41
CA TRP A 191 7.48 1.42 -8.41
C TRP A 191 8.79 1.01 -9.09
N TYR A 192 9.26 1.79 -10.06
CA TYR A 192 10.58 1.60 -10.65
C TYR A 192 11.70 1.95 -9.66
N PHE A 193 11.54 3.03 -8.88
CA PHE A 193 12.51 3.38 -7.82
C PHE A 193 12.60 2.29 -6.76
N GLU A 194 11.46 1.79 -6.29
CA GLU A 194 11.38 0.77 -5.26
C GLU A 194 12.03 -0.54 -5.72
N LEU A 195 11.71 -0.99 -6.94
CA LEU A 195 12.28 -2.22 -7.50
C LEU A 195 13.78 -2.07 -7.80
N ALA A 196 14.21 -0.95 -8.40
CA ALA A 196 15.63 -0.70 -8.63
C ALA A 196 16.42 -0.63 -7.31
N SER A 197 15.86 0.04 -6.31
CA SER A 197 16.43 0.10 -4.96
C SER A 197 16.52 -1.29 -4.33
N PHE A 198 15.49 -2.12 -4.49
CA PHE A 198 15.50 -3.49 -3.98
C PHE A 198 16.61 -4.33 -4.65
N TYR A 199 16.73 -4.28 -5.97
CA TYR A 199 17.81 -4.95 -6.71
C TYR A 199 19.20 -4.50 -6.24
N SER A 200 19.43 -3.19 -6.10
CA SER A 200 20.72 -2.64 -5.69
C SER A 200 21.04 -2.94 -4.22
N GLN A 201 20.11 -2.66 -3.32
CA GLN A 201 20.38 -2.66 -1.88
C GLN A 201 20.24 -4.03 -1.26
N SER A 202 19.20 -4.79 -1.61
CA SER A 202 18.91 -6.09 -1.02
C SER A 202 19.62 -7.21 -1.79
N LEU A 203 19.64 -7.14 -3.12
CA LEU A 203 20.21 -8.19 -3.97
C LEU A 203 21.63 -7.90 -4.47
N LYS A 204 22.17 -6.72 -4.17
CA LYS A 204 23.51 -6.28 -4.61
C LYS A 204 23.71 -6.38 -6.12
N ASN A 205 22.63 -6.14 -6.87
CA ASN A 205 22.59 -6.27 -8.33
C ASN A 205 22.30 -4.92 -8.99
N ASP A 206 23.35 -4.09 -9.08
CA ASP A 206 23.27 -2.76 -9.69
C ASP A 206 22.98 -2.82 -11.20
N ALA A 207 23.34 -3.91 -11.89
CA ALA A 207 23.00 -4.11 -13.30
C ALA A 207 21.48 -4.23 -13.50
N LYS A 208 20.80 -5.05 -12.69
CA LYS A 208 19.33 -5.14 -12.71
C LYS A 208 18.67 -3.85 -12.23
N ALA A 209 19.25 -3.16 -11.25
CA ALA A 209 18.76 -1.86 -10.83
C ALA A 209 18.79 -0.83 -11.97
N LEU A 210 19.88 -0.80 -12.76
CA LEU A 210 20.00 0.03 -13.94
C LEU A 210 18.96 -0.33 -15.03
N ASP A 211 18.75 -1.62 -15.29
CA ASP A 211 17.75 -2.08 -16.26
C ASP A 211 16.34 -1.58 -15.89
N VAL A 212 15.97 -1.69 -14.61
CA VAL A 212 14.68 -1.21 -14.10
C VAL A 212 14.57 0.31 -14.16
N ALA A 213 15.64 1.04 -13.81
CA ALA A 213 15.68 2.50 -13.92
C ALA A 213 15.50 2.97 -15.38
N LYS A 214 16.18 2.32 -16.33
CA LYS A 214 16.04 2.58 -17.78
C LYS A 214 14.64 2.26 -18.28
N LEU A 215 14.05 1.16 -17.84
CA LEU A 215 12.66 0.84 -18.14
C LEU A 215 11.72 1.94 -17.63
N GLY A 216 11.88 2.37 -16.37
CA GLY A 216 11.10 3.46 -15.78
C GLY A 216 11.21 4.75 -16.58
N LEU A 217 12.43 5.16 -16.93
CA LEU A 217 12.67 6.36 -17.74
C LEU A 217 12.06 6.25 -19.14
N SER A 218 12.10 5.07 -19.78
CA SER A 218 11.49 4.86 -21.09
C SER A 218 9.96 5.03 -21.08
N ARG A 219 9.31 4.75 -19.94
CA ARG A 219 7.86 4.93 -19.73
C ARG A 219 7.50 6.33 -19.24
N ASN A 220 8.48 7.04 -18.66
CA ASN A 220 8.32 8.34 -18.01
C ASN A 220 9.48 9.28 -18.43
N PRO A 221 9.56 9.68 -19.71
CA PRO A 221 10.75 10.31 -20.28
C PRO A 221 11.09 11.66 -19.67
N GLU A 222 10.09 12.39 -19.16
CA GLU A 222 10.25 13.71 -18.53
C GLU A 222 10.53 13.63 -17.01
N ASN A 223 10.63 12.42 -16.45
CA ASN A 223 10.86 12.25 -15.02
C ASN A 223 12.34 12.41 -14.68
N GLU A 224 12.72 13.61 -14.24
CA GLU A 224 14.12 13.93 -13.89
C GLU A 224 14.69 13.01 -12.81
N LYS A 225 13.90 12.56 -11.84
CA LYS A 225 14.40 11.63 -10.81
C LYS A 225 14.79 10.27 -11.41
N LEU A 226 14.06 9.79 -12.43
CA LEU A 226 14.39 8.53 -13.09
C LEU A 226 15.66 8.68 -13.93
N LYS A 227 15.86 9.85 -14.53
CA LYS A 227 17.10 10.18 -15.22
C LYS A 227 18.30 10.21 -14.26
N GLU A 228 18.18 10.87 -13.11
CA GLU A 228 19.19 10.86 -12.05
C GLU A 228 19.48 9.44 -11.56
N LEU A 229 18.46 8.59 -11.44
CA LEU A 229 18.62 7.19 -11.03
C LEU A 229 19.43 6.37 -12.05
N VAL A 230 19.16 6.58 -13.35
CA VAL A 230 19.95 5.95 -14.43
C VAL A 230 21.40 6.41 -14.36
N GLU A 231 21.64 7.72 -14.29
CA GLU A 231 23.00 8.28 -14.20
C GLU A 231 23.77 7.76 -12.98
N HIS A 232 23.11 7.64 -11.83
CA HIS A 232 23.69 7.08 -10.60
C HIS A 232 24.17 5.63 -10.79
N TYR A 233 23.35 4.77 -11.41
CA TYR A 233 23.73 3.38 -11.61
C TYR A 233 24.73 3.18 -12.75
N GLU A 234 24.71 4.01 -13.79
CA GLU A 234 25.75 4.02 -14.82
C GLU A 234 27.11 4.44 -14.25
N GLY A 235 27.11 5.44 -13.36
CA GLY A 235 28.31 5.91 -12.66
C GLY A 235 28.97 4.88 -11.74
N LYS A 236 28.18 3.95 -11.18
CA LYS A 236 28.69 2.87 -10.31
C LYS A 236 29.32 1.69 -11.08
N GLY A 237 28.97 1.52 -12.35
CA GLY A 237 29.48 0.43 -13.20
C GLY A 237 30.82 0.73 -13.87
N MET A 238 31.33 1.96 -13.72
CA MET A 238 32.66 2.41 -14.19
C MET A 238 33.71 2.29 -13.08
#